data_AF-A0A9P8K2V0-F1
#
_entry.id   AF-A0A9P8K2V0-F1
#
_cell.length_a   1.000
_cell.length_b   1.000
_cell.length_c   1.000
_cell.angle_alpha   90.00
_cell.angle_beta   90.00
_cell.angle_gamma   90.00
#
_symmetry.space_group_name_H-M   'P 1'
#
loop_
_entity.id
_entity.type
_entity.pdbx_description
1 polymer ?
#
loop_
_entity_poly.entity_id
_entity_poly.type
_entity_poly.pdbx_seq_one_letter_code
_entity_poly.pdbx_strand_id
1 'polypeptide(L)' 'MKVHPTFYASLLRPTAQDPLPGQISPPPDPVVVDEEVEYLVEEILDVSLDRRSRPPKFMFKVKWVGYT' A
#
# COMPACT_ATOMS: atom_id res chain seq x y z
N MET A 1 -24.48 0.00 27.82
CA MET A 1 -23.60 -1.09 28.30
C MET A 1 -22.56 -0.46 29.22
N LYS A 2 -22.56 -0.77 30.53
CA LYS A 2 -21.57 -0.23 31.49
C LYS A 2 -20.41 -1.21 31.56
N VAL A 3 -19.23 -0.79 31.14
CA VAL A 3 -18.00 -1.61 31.22
C VAL A 3 -17.33 -1.30 32.56
N HIS A 4 -17.06 -2.33 33.35
CA HIS A 4 -16.33 -2.21 34.61
C HIS A 4 -14.83 -2.03 34.36
N PRO A 5 -14.07 -1.38 35.27
CA PRO A 5 -12.63 -1.16 35.09
C PRO A 5 -11.80 -2.45 35.02
N THR A 6 -12.39 -3.59 35.36
CA THR A 6 -11.82 -4.92 35.17
C THR A 6 -12.67 -5.67 34.16
N PHE A 7 -12.07 -6.04 33.02
CA PHE A 7 -12.77 -6.78 31.95
C PHE A 7 -11.84 -7.78 31.26
N TYR A 8 -12.41 -8.80 30.64
CA TYR A 8 -11.67 -9.86 29.96
C TYR A 8 -10.97 -9.31 28.70
N ALA A 9 -9.71 -9.74 28.48
CA ALA A 9 -8.93 -9.34 27.30
C ALA A 9 -9.60 -9.72 25.96
N SER A 10 -10.49 -10.72 25.97
CA SER A 10 -11.31 -11.10 24.80
C SER A 10 -12.32 -10.03 24.37
N LEU A 11 -12.59 -9.03 25.20
CA LEU A 11 -13.42 -7.86 24.85
C LEU A 11 -12.61 -6.74 24.22
N LEU A 12 -11.28 -6.82 24.21
CA LEU A 12 -10.43 -5.89 23.47
C LEU A 12 -10.58 -6.15 21.98
N ARG A 13 -10.68 -5.08 21.20
CA ARG A 13 -10.46 -5.16 19.76
C ARG A 13 -8.95 -5.16 19.52
N PRO A 14 -8.45 -5.93 18.54
CA PRO A 14 -7.09 -5.74 18.04
C PRO A 14 -6.86 -4.26 17.74
N THR A 15 -5.64 -3.77 17.97
CA THR A 15 -5.29 -2.41 17.57
C THR A 15 -5.62 -2.22 16.10
N ALA A 16 -6.17 -1.08 15.70
CA ALA A 16 -6.35 -0.82 14.29
C ALA A 16 -4.96 -0.77 13.64
N GLN A 17 -4.69 -1.65 12.68
CA GLN A 17 -3.54 -1.52 11.78
C GLN A 17 -3.78 -0.46 10.70
N ASP A 18 -5.01 0.04 10.58
CA ASP A 18 -5.35 1.09 9.62
C ASP A 18 -4.92 2.47 10.16
N PRO A 19 -3.99 3.16 9.48
CA PRO A 19 -3.62 4.53 9.84
C PRO A 19 -4.83 5.46 9.75
N LEU A 20 -4.94 6.42 10.67
CA LEU A 20 -5.88 7.54 10.53
C LEU A 20 -5.63 8.22 9.17
N PRO A 21 -6.61 8.89 8.55
CA PRO A 21 -6.42 9.55 7.26
C PRO A 21 -5.22 10.51 7.18
N GLY A 22 -4.84 11.14 8.30
CA GLY A 22 -3.64 11.99 8.40
C GLY A 22 -2.31 11.25 8.67
N GLN A 23 -2.35 9.94 8.88
CA GLN A 23 -1.20 9.04 9.00
C GLN A 23 -0.90 8.31 7.68
N ILE A 24 -1.73 8.49 6.65
CA ILE A 24 -1.46 8.00 5.30
C ILE A 24 -0.52 9.00 4.63
N SER A 25 0.69 8.57 4.30
CA SER A 25 1.57 9.37 3.44
C SER A 25 0.89 9.57 2.09
N PRO A 26 0.75 10.82 1.60
CA PRO A 26 0.21 11.06 0.29
C PRO A 26 1.07 10.37 -0.77
N PRO A 27 0.49 10.02 -1.94
CA PRO A 27 1.28 9.54 -3.05
C PRO A 27 2.43 10.52 -3.36
N PRO A 28 3.62 10.03 -3.73
CA PRO A 28 4.72 10.84 -4.22
C PRO A 28 4.27 11.56 -5.48
N ASP A 29 4.70 12.80 -5.61
CA ASP A 29 4.42 13.58 -6.80
C ASP A 29 5.11 12.93 -8.01
N PRO A 30 4.45 12.94 -9.19
CA PRO A 30 5.07 12.46 -10.40
C PRO A 30 6.16 13.42 -10.89
N VAL A 31 7.08 12.89 -11.69
CA VAL A 31 8.19 13.61 -12.32
C VAL A 31 7.89 13.76 -13.81
N VAL A 32 8.20 14.92 -14.40
CA VAL A 32 8.08 15.11 -15.85
C VAL A 32 9.37 14.65 -16.52
N VAL A 33 9.28 13.64 -17.39
CA VAL A 33 10.38 13.13 -18.22
C VAL A 33 9.90 13.13 -19.66
N ASP A 34 10.68 13.70 -20.58
CA ASP A 34 10.33 13.78 -22.01
C ASP A 34 8.91 14.30 -22.31
N GLU A 35 8.46 15.33 -21.57
CA GLU A 35 7.12 15.94 -21.63
C GLU A 35 5.97 15.05 -21.12
N GLU A 36 6.25 13.85 -20.63
CA GLU A 36 5.29 12.94 -20.03
C GLU A 36 5.41 12.87 -18.50
N VAL A 37 4.28 12.59 -17.84
CA VAL A 37 4.18 12.50 -16.38
C VAL A 37 4.49 11.06 -15.97
N GLU A 38 5.63 10.84 -15.32
CA GLU A 38 6.14 9.54 -14.92
C GLU A 38 6.30 9.41 -13.39
N TYR A 39 6.43 8.18 -12.89
CA TYR A 39 6.68 7.89 -11.48
C TYR A 39 7.99 7.13 -11.32
N LEU A 40 8.79 7.53 -10.33
CA LEU A 40 10.07 6.90 -10.05
C LEU A 40 9.89 5.57 -9.29
N VAL A 41 10.44 4.50 -9.85
CA VAL A 41 10.51 3.18 -9.23
C VAL A 41 11.84 3.07 -8.46
N GLU A 42 11.77 2.70 -7.18
CA GLU A 42 12.94 2.45 -6.34
C GLU A 42 13.46 1.02 -6.56
N GLU A 43 12.57 0.02 -6.51
CA GLU A 43 12.95 -1.39 -6.60
C GLU A 43 11.81 -2.24 -7.22
N ILE A 44 12.16 -3.32 -7.92
CA ILE A 44 11.20 -4.35 -8.34
C ILE A 44 11.19 -5.44 -7.28
N LEU A 45 10.07 -5.56 -6.55
CA LEU A 45 9.89 -6.52 -5.46
C LEU A 45 9.55 -7.93 -5.96
N ASP A 46 8.82 -8.03 -7.06
CA ASP A 46 8.39 -9.32 -7.60
C ASP A 46 8.02 -9.21 -9.09
N VAL A 47 8.09 -10.34 -9.80
CA VAL A 47 7.68 -10.46 -11.20
C VAL A 47 6.78 -11.66 -11.35
N SER A 48 5.60 -11.44 -11.94
CA SER A 48 4.62 -12.49 -12.20
C SER A 48 4.11 -12.44 -13.63
N LEU A 49 3.63 -13.57 -14.14
CA LEU A 49 3.00 -13.66 -15.45
C LEU A 49 1.49 -13.69 -15.30
N ASP A 50 0.80 -12.65 -15.77
CA ASP A 50 -0.66 -12.66 -15.83
C ASP A 50 -1.13 -13.53 -16.99
N ARG A 51 -1.47 -14.77 -16.66
CA ARG A 51 -2.03 -15.76 -17.60
C ARG A 51 -3.48 -15.49 -17.99
N ARG A 52 -4.18 -14.57 -17.33
CA ARG A 52 -5.57 -14.20 -17.68
C ARG A 52 -5.59 -13.24 -18.87
N SER A 53 -4.57 -12.40 -19.01
CA SER A 53 -4.37 -11.58 -20.21
C SER A 53 -4.09 -12.42 -21.46
N ARG A 54 -4.59 -11.97 -22.62
CA ARG A 54 -4.41 -12.61 -23.94
C ARG A 54 -3.83 -11.57 -24.91
N PRO A 55 -2.54 -11.66 -25.29
CA PRO A 55 -1.53 -12.62 -24.84
C PRO A 55 -1.13 -12.42 -23.36
N PRO A 56 -0.52 -13.42 -22.70
CA PRO A 56 0.00 -13.28 -21.34
C PRO A 56 1.00 -12.12 -21.23
N LYS A 57 0.92 -11.34 -20.15
CA LYS A 57 1.77 -10.18 -19.89
C LYS A 57 2.51 -10.31 -18.57
N PHE A 58 3.73 -9.81 -18.51
CA PHE A 58 4.44 -9.68 -17.24
C PHE A 58 3.84 -8.54 -16.41
N MET A 59 3.67 -8.80 -15.12
CA MET A 59 3.30 -7.84 -14.11
C MET A 59 4.45 -7.71 -13.11
N PHE A 60 4.81 -6.47 -12.80
CA PHE A 60 5.88 -6.14 -11.88
C PHE A 60 5.25 -5.54 -10.62
N LYS A 61 5.61 -6.11 -9.46
CA LYS A 61 5.31 -5.48 -8.18
C LYS A 61 6.49 -4.57 -7.86
N VAL A 62 6.23 -3.26 -7.80
CA VAL A 62 7.27 -2.25 -7.63
C VAL A 62 7.17 -1.58 -6.27
N LYS A 63 8.32 -1.23 -5.71
CA LYS A 63 8.48 -0.26 -4.64
C LYS A 63 8.67 1.11 -5.27
N TRP A 64 7.71 2.00 -5.04
CA TRP A 64 7.76 3.37 -5.52
C TRP A 64 8.63 4.23 -4.60
N VAL A 65 9.38 5.18 -5.18
CA VAL A 65 10.13 6.16 -4.39
C VAL A 65 9.16 6.96 -3.52
N GLY A 66 9.42 7.07 -2.22
CA GLY A 66 8.59 7.83 -1.28
C GLY A 66 7.45 7.04 -0.63
N TYR A 67 7.28 5.76 -0.97
CA TYR A 67 6.40 4.83 -0.25
C TYR A 67 7.18 3.91 0.69
N THR A 68 6.59 3.63 1.85
CA THR A 68 7.10 2.69 2.86
C THR A 68 6.05 1.66 3.23
#